data_AF-A0A1F2QM76-F1
#
_entry.id   AF-A0A1F2QM76-F1
#
_cell.length_a   1.000
_cell.length_b   1.000
_cell.length_c   1.000
_cell.angle_alpha   90.00
_cell.angle_beta   90.00
_cell.angle_gamma   90.00
#
_symmetry.space_group_name_H-M   'P 1'
#
loop_
_entity.id
_entity.type
_entity.pdbx_description
1 polymer ?
#
loop_
_entity_poly.entity_id
_entity_poly.type
_entity_poly.pdbx_seq_one_letter_code
_entity_poly.pdbx_strand_id
1 'polypeptide(L)'
;MTWISAWLPTTPASTWRLEVVLAIFLLVSIMASAVFGYLLWAATSHRGGLEKSASDIELETTKTEQRKTSETLAQTREELAVAAKKAAELEARQAPRHLAPEQRVMLIAALRPHTGVEVTVMATIGDAERMVFAMELVEALRAAGWAMRTPAVGQLAAAATGVIVIIHDEATAPPGAAILTSALNKAGIRTVLEVHKDLVSPGRFHLLVGGK
;
A
#
# COMPACT_ATOMS: atom_id res chain seq x y z
N MET A 1 -75.35 -90.92 -47.44
CA MET A 1 -74.19 -90.04 -47.73
C MET A 1 -74.42 -88.78 -46.93
N THR A 2 -73.70 -88.40 -45.88
CA THR A 2 -72.28 -88.57 -45.55
C THR A 2 -72.11 -88.49 -44.04
N TRP A 3 -71.16 -89.27 -43.55
CA TRP A 3 -70.66 -89.31 -42.19
C TRP A 3 -70.05 -87.97 -41.79
N ILE A 4 -70.43 -87.42 -40.63
CA ILE A 4 -69.64 -86.42 -39.92
C ILE A 4 -69.35 -86.98 -38.54
N SER A 5 -68.20 -87.65 -38.46
CA SER A 5 -67.58 -88.14 -37.24
C SER A 5 -67.14 -86.96 -36.38
N ALA A 6 -67.92 -86.66 -35.34
CA ALA A 6 -67.52 -85.79 -34.25
C ALA A 6 -66.44 -86.51 -33.40
N TRP A 7 -65.18 -86.30 -33.75
CA TRP A 7 -64.06 -86.58 -32.87
C TRP A 7 -64.05 -85.51 -31.77
N LEU A 8 -64.67 -85.83 -30.63
CA LEU A 8 -64.35 -85.15 -29.37
C LEU A 8 -62.94 -85.58 -28.97
N PRO A 9 -61.95 -84.66 -28.93
CA PRO A 9 -60.65 -84.99 -28.39
C PRO A 9 -60.83 -85.26 -26.90
N THR A 10 -60.74 -86.54 -26.52
CA THR A 10 -60.51 -86.94 -25.14
C THR A 10 -59.10 -86.47 -24.77
N THR A 11 -58.97 -85.19 -24.42
CA THR A 11 -57.73 -84.69 -23.82
C THR A 11 -57.53 -85.47 -22.55
N PRO A 12 -56.41 -86.19 -22.38
CA PRO A 12 -56.13 -86.90 -21.14
C PRO A 12 -56.10 -85.86 -20.02
N ALA A 13 -56.81 -86.13 -18.93
CA ALA A 13 -56.93 -85.27 -17.74
C ALA A 13 -55.57 -84.93 -17.08
N SER A 14 -54.45 -85.42 -17.62
CA SER A 14 -53.08 -85.08 -17.25
C SER A 14 -52.52 -83.80 -17.91
N THR A 15 -53.09 -83.33 -19.03
CA THR A 15 -52.60 -82.13 -19.76
C THR A 15 -53.00 -80.81 -19.10
N TRP A 16 -54.18 -80.77 -18.46
CA TRP A 16 -54.69 -79.63 -17.70
C TRP A 16 -53.77 -79.22 -16.54
N ARG A 17 -53.03 -80.18 -15.97
CA ARG A 17 -52.03 -79.88 -14.93
C ARG A 17 -50.81 -79.15 -15.48
N LEU A 18 -50.47 -79.36 -16.75
CA LEU A 18 -49.27 -78.80 -17.37
C LEU A 18 -49.52 -77.36 -17.84
N GLU A 19 -50.70 -77.06 -18.41
CA GLU A 19 -51.08 -75.69 -18.79
C GLU A 19 -51.19 -74.75 -17.59
N VAL A 20 -51.75 -75.24 -16.47
CA VAL A 20 -51.84 -74.46 -15.22
C VAL A 20 -50.45 -74.14 -14.67
N VAL A 21 -49.51 -75.09 -14.68
CA VAL A 21 -48.13 -74.86 -14.23
C VAL A 21 -47.41 -73.84 -15.12
N LEU A 22 -47.62 -73.91 -16.44
CA LEU A 22 -47.03 -72.96 -17.40
C LEU A 22 -47.58 -71.54 -17.21
N ALA A 23 -48.89 -71.41 -16.99
CA ALA A 23 -49.54 -70.13 -16.69
C ALA A 23 -49.01 -69.51 -15.38
N ILE A 24 -48.81 -70.32 -14.33
CA ILE A 24 -48.21 -69.87 -13.06
C ILE A 24 -46.78 -69.38 -13.30
N PHE A 25 -45.97 -70.10 -14.07
CA PHE A 25 -44.60 -69.70 -14.39
C PHE A 25 -44.53 -68.35 -15.13
N LEU A 26 -45.43 -68.15 -16.11
CA LEU A 26 -45.55 -66.89 -16.85
C LEU A 26 -45.90 -65.71 -15.92
N LEU A 27 -46.87 -65.91 -15.01
CA LEU A 27 -47.25 -64.89 -14.03
C LEU A 27 -46.10 -64.55 -13.08
N VAL A 28 -45.38 -65.56 -12.57
CA VAL A 28 -44.21 -65.35 -11.71
C VAL A 28 -43.10 -64.61 -12.45
N SER A 29 -42.86 -64.93 -13.72
CA SER A 29 -41.86 -64.24 -14.55
C SER A 29 -42.20 -62.76 -14.76
N ILE A 30 -43.46 -62.46 -15.07
CA ILE A 30 -43.94 -61.07 -15.23
C ILE A 30 -43.79 -60.28 -13.92
N MET A 31 -44.18 -60.88 -12.80
CA MET A 31 -44.05 -60.28 -11.47
C MET A 31 -42.57 -60.03 -11.12
N ALA A 32 -41.68 -60.98 -11.40
CA ALA A 32 -40.25 -60.83 -11.16
C ALA A 32 -39.64 -59.69 -11.99
N SER A 33 -40.02 -59.55 -13.27
CA SER A 33 -39.57 -58.44 -14.12
C SER A 33 -40.08 -57.08 -13.64
N ALA A 34 -41.33 -57.01 -13.16
CA ALA A 34 -41.89 -55.78 -12.60
C ALA A 34 -41.18 -55.35 -11.31
N VAL A 35 -40.90 -56.29 -10.40
CA VAL A 35 -40.14 -56.02 -9.17
C VAL A 35 -38.72 -55.60 -9.49
N PHE A 36 -38.05 -56.26 -10.43
CA PHE A 36 -36.68 -55.90 -10.84
C PHE A 36 -36.62 -54.51 -11.49
N GLY A 37 -37.58 -54.17 -12.36
CA GLY A 37 -37.69 -52.84 -12.95
C GLY A 37 -37.93 -51.76 -11.89
N TYR A 38 -38.81 -52.02 -10.91
CA TYR A 38 -39.05 -51.11 -9.80
C TYR A 38 -37.79 -50.91 -8.92
N LEU A 39 -37.06 -51.98 -8.60
CA LEU A 39 -35.82 -51.89 -7.83
C LEU A 39 -34.73 -51.11 -8.58
N LEU A 40 -34.59 -51.31 -9.89
CA LEU A 40 -33.66 -50.52 -10.71
C LEU A 40 -34.08 -49.06 -10.82
N TRP A 41 -35.38 -48.77 -10.95
CA TRP A 41 -35.89 -47.40 -10.96
C TRP A 41 -35.69 -46.72 -9.61
N ALA A 42 -35.98 -47.40 -8.49
CA ALA A 42 -35.75 -46.88 -7.15
C ALA A 42 -34.26 -46.66 -6.85
N ALA A 43 -33.38 -47.56 -7.34
CA ALA A 43 -31.93 -47.41 -7.19
C ALA A 43 -31.36 -46.25 -8.04
N THR A 44 -31.92 -46.00 -9.23
CA THR A 44 -31.48 -44.90 -10.11
C THR A 44 -32.07 -43.55 -9.68
N SER A 45 -33.29 -43.51 -9.15
CA SER A 45 -33.91 -42.27 -8.65
C SER A 45 -33.18 -41.70 -7.44
N HIS A 46 -32.58 -42.54 -6.59
CA HIS A 46 -31.72 -42.09 -5.50
C HIS A 46 -30.38 -41.48 -5.96
N ARG A 47 -29.86 -41.85 -7.14
CA ARG A 47 -28.60 -41.28 -7.67
C ARG A 47 -28.76 -39.83 -8.14
N GLY A 48 -29.89 -39.49 -8.76
CA GLY A 48 -30.13 -38.13 -9.26
C GLY A 48 -30.20 -37.07 -8.15
N GLY A 49 -30.63 -37.45 -6.93
CA GLY A 49 -30.61 -36.55 -5.77
C GLY A 49 -29.18 -36.25 -5.27
N LEU A 50 -28.30 -37.26 -5.27
CA LEU A 50 -26.91 -37.11 -4.82
C LEU A 50 -26.07 -36.26 -5.78
N GLU A 51 -26.30 -36.40 -7.09
CA GLU A 51 -25.59 -35.63 -8.12
C GLU A 51 -25.95 -34.13 -8.05
N LYS A 52 -27.22 -33.82 -7.81
CA LYS A 52 -27.66 -32.44 -7.58
C LYS A 52 -27.04 -31.86 -6.31
N SER A 53 -27.03 -32.61 -5.21
CA SER A 53 -26.38 -32.18 -3.97
C SER A 53 -24.87 -31.97 -4.14
N ALA A 54 -24.18 -32.80 -4.93
CA ALA A 54 -22.76 -32.64 -5.19
C ALA A 54 -22.47 -31.36 -6.00
N SER A 55 -23.25 -31.08 -7.04
CA SER A 55 -23.11 -29.86 -7.84
C SER A 55 -23.44 -28.60 -7.04
N ASP A 56 -24.48 -28.64 -6.20
CA ASP A 56 -24.84 -27.51 -5.33
C ASP A 56 -23.72 -27.23 -4.31
N ILE A 57 -23.09 -28.27 -3.76
CA ILE A 57 -21.95 -28.11 -2.84
C ILE A 57 -20.75 -27.48 -3.56
N GLU A 58 -20.40 -27.95 -4.76
CA GLU A 58 -19.26 -27.43 -5.53
C GLU A 58 -19.46 -25.96 -5.95
N LEU A 59 -20.70 -25.59 -6.30
CA LEU A 59 -21.04 -24.23 -6.67
C LEU A 59 -20.98 -23.28 -5.46
N GLU A 60 -21.39 -23.74 -4.28
CA GLU A 60 -21.23 -22.97 -3.04
C GLU A 60 -19.76 -22.87 -2.60
N THR A 61 -18.96 -23.94 -2.70
CA THR A 61 -17.53 -23.85 -2.38
C THR A 61 -16.82 -22.86 -3.31
N THR A 62 -17.08 -22.93 -4.62
CA THR A 62 -16.49 -22.02 -5.62
C THR A 62 -16.88 -20.56 -5.34
N LYS A 63 -18.15 -20.29 -5.00
CA LYS A 63 -18.60 -18.95 -4.60
C LYS A 63 -17.88 -18.45 -3.36
N THR A 64 -17.70 -19.31 -2.35
CA THR A 64 -17.00 -18.90 -1.12
C THR A 64 -15.53 -18.60 -1.36
N GLU A 65 -14.86 -19.34 -2.24
CA GLU A 65 -13.48 -19.08 -2.63
C GLU A 65 -13.37 -17.77 -3.41
N GLN A 66 -14.25 -17.52 -4.38
CA GLN A 66 -14.29 -16.27 -5.12
C GLN A 66 -14.53 -15.06 -4.20
N ARG A 67 -15.43 -15.19 -3.21
CA ARG A 67 -15.65 -14.13 -2.21
C ARG A 67 -14.38 -13.86 -1.41
N LYS A 68 -13.75 -14.90 -0.86
CA LYS A 68 -12.49 -14.77 -0.12
C LYS A 68 -11.40 -14.14 -0.97
N THR A 69 -11.20 -14.58 -2.21
CA THR A 69 -10.22 -13.98 -3.13
C THR A 69 -10.55 -12.52 -3.42
N SER A 70 -11.82 -12.17 -3.65
CA SER A 70 -12.23 -10.79 -3.88
C SER A 70 -12.02 -9.89 -2.65
N GLU A 71 -12.27 -10.42 -1.45
CA GLU A 71 -12.05 -9.73 -0.17
C GLU A 71 -10.55 -9.52 0.09
N THR A 72 -9.73 -10.57 -0.10
CA THR A 72 -8.28 -10.45 0.01
C THR A 72 -7.72 -9.44 -1.00
N LEU A 73 -8.19 -9.46 -2.25
CA LEU A 73 -7.77 -8.49 -3.26
C LEU A 73 -8.17 -7.05 -2.89
N ALA A 74 -9.34 -6.86 -2.32
CA ALA A 74 -9.78 -5.55 -1.84
C ALA A 74 -8.90 -5.07 -0.68
N GLN A 75 -8.61 -5.92 0.30
CA GLN A 75 -7.74 -5.62 1.43
C GLN A 75 -6.32 -5.28 0.98
N THR A 76 -5.71 -6.09 0.12
CA THR A 76 -4.36 -5.81 -0.40
C THR A 76 -4.30 -4.49 -1.17
N ARG A 77 -5.34 -4.15 -1.94
CA ARG A 77 -5.40 -2.86 -2.65
C ARG A 77 -5.47 -1.68 -1.69
N GLU A 78 -6.25 -1.80 -0.62
CA GLU A 78 -6.34 -0.78 0.42
C GLU A 78 -4.99 -0.60 1.15
N GLU A 79 -4.36 -1.70 1.55
CA GLU A 79 -3.03 -1.67 2.18
C GLU A 79 -1.97 -1.03 1.28
N LEU A 80 -1.96 -1.38 -0.01
CA LEU A 80 -1.07 -0.77 -1.00
C LEU A 80 -1.32 0.72 -1.16
N ALA A 81 -2.59 1.16 -1.18
CA ALA A 81 -2.92 2.58 -1.26
C ALA A 81 -2.44 3.36 -0.02
N VAL A 82 -2.59 2.78 1.18
CA VAL A 82 -2.09 3.38 2.43
C VAL A 82 -0.57 3.42 2.46
N ALA A 83 0.10 2.33 2.04
CA ALA A 83 1.55 2.26 1.98
C ALA A 83 2.13 3.26 0.97
N ALA A 84 1.53 3.37 -0.22
CA ALA A 84 1.92 4.34 -1.23
C ALA A 84 1.77 5.79 -0.75
N LYS A 85 0.66 6.10 -0.05
CA LYS A 85 0.46 7.43 0.55
C LYS A 85 1.55 7.76 1.58
N LYS A 86 1.86 6.82 2.49
CA LYS A 86 2.91 7.00 3.49
C LYS A 86 4.30 7.15 2.85
N ALA A 87 4.60 6.39 1.81
CA ALA A 87 5.84 6.51 1.06
C ALA A 87 5.98 7.91 0.43
N ALA A 88 4.93 8.38 -0.25
CA ALA A 88 4.91 9.73 -0.83
C ALA A 88 5.07 10.84 0.22
N GLU A 89 4.45 10.71 1.39
CA GLU A 89 4.62 11.65 2.50
C GLU A 89 6.06 11.65 3.06
N LEU A 90 6.70 10.48 3.14
CA LEU A 90 8.10 10.36 3.58
C LEU A 90 9.08 10.93 2.55
N GLU A 91 8.86 10.64 1.26
CA GLU A 91 9.65 11.21 0.16
C GLU A 91 9.53 12.74 0.13
N ALA A 92 8.32 13.27 0.31
CA ALA A 92 8.10 14.71 0.40
C ALA A 92 8.83 15.35 1.60
N ARG A 93 8.91 14.64 2.75
CA ARG A 93 9.69 15.11 3.91
C ARG A 93 11.20 15.03 3.66
N GLN A 94 11.66 14.06 2.87
CA GLN A 94 13.08 13.89 2.55
C GLN A 94 13.55 14.78 1.39
N ALA A 95 12.66 15.26 0.51
CA ALA A 95 12.97 16.10 -0.64
C ALA A 95 13.90 17.28 -0.31
N PRO A 96 15.09 17.42 -0.93
CA PRO A 96 16.10 18.39 -0.53
C PRO A 96 15.58 19.82 -0.30
N ARG A 97 16.04 20.49 0.77
CA ARG A 97 15.71 21.90 0.99
C ARG A 97 16.38 22.74 -0.07
N HIS A 98 15.59 23.61 -0.66
CA HIS A 98 16.03 24.63 -1.58
C HIS A 98 15.43 25.96 -1.15
N LEU A 99 16.17 27.03 -1.41
CA LEU A 99 15.69 28.39 -1.25
C LEU A 99 14.75 28.71 -2.42
N ALA A 100 13.45 28.74 -2.18
CA ALA A 100 12.49 29.07 -3.22
C ALA A 100 12.79 30.47 -3.81
N PRO A 101 12.52 30.73 -5.10
CA PRO A 101 12.83 32.01 -5.74
C PRO A 101 12.27 33.22 -4.98
N GLU A 102 11.04 33.10 -4.46
CA GLU A 102 10.37 34.15 -3.69
C GLU A 102 11.09 34.39 -2.35
N GLN A 103 11.49 33.31 -1.66
CA GLN A 103 12.26 33.40 -0.41
C GLN A 103 13.61 34.07 -0.65
N ARG A 104 14.29 33.72 -1.75
CA ARG A 104 15.57 34.34 -2.14
C ARG A 104 15.41 35.84 -2.35
N VAL A 105 14.39 36.27 -3.10
CA VAL A 105 14.12 37.70 -3.35
C VAL A 105 13.79 38.43 -2.05
N MET A 106 12.94 37.86 -1.20
CA MET A 106 12.59 38.44 0.11
C MET A 106 13.81 38.57 1.01
N LEU A 107 14.66 37.54 1.07
CA LEU A 107 15.88 37.53 1.86
C LEU A 107 16.86 38.61 1.38
N ILE A 108 17.11 38.69 0.07
CA ILE A 108 18.00 39.72 -0.51
C ILE A 108 17.46 41.12 -0.22
N ALA A 109 16.17 41.35 -0.42
CA ALA A 109 15.54 42.65 -0.19
C ALA A 109 15.62 43.09 1.29
N ALA A 110 15.42 42.15 2.22
CA ALA A 110 15.50 42.42 3.66
C ALA A 110 16.93 42.72 4.12
N LEU A 111 17.93 42.11 3.51
CA LEU A 111 19.33 42.21 3.92
C LEU A 111 20.11 43.34 3.23
N ARG A 112 19.66 43.79 2.05
CA ARG A 112 20.31 44.84 1.24
C ARG A 112 20.55 46.17 1.99
N PRO A 113 19.70 46.65 2.93
CA PRO A 113 20.01 47.85 3.71
C PRO A 113 21.22 47.73 4.64
N HIS A 114 21.73 46.51 4.87
CA HIS A 114 22.76 46.19 5.85
C HIS A 114 24.00 45.57 5.17
N THR A 115 24.63 46.29 4.26
CA THR A 115 25.80 45.80 3.51
C THR A 115 27.08 45.74 4.35
N GLY A 116 28.03 44.89 3.95
CA GLY A 116 29.36 44.81 4.57
C GLY A 116 29.40 44.04 5.89
N VAL A 117 28.26 43.54 6.37
CA VAL A 117 28.22 42.65 7.54
C VAL A 117 28.93 41.34 7.20
N GLU A 118 29.91 40.96 8.03
CA GLU A 118 30.63 39.70 7.88
C GLU A 118 29.84 38.53 8.47
N VAL A 119 29.72 37.44 7.73
CA VAL A 119 29.15 36.17 8.20
C VAL A 119 29.94 34.98 7.67
N THR A 120 30.10 33.97 8.53
CA THR A 120 30.60 32.64 8.12
C THR A 120 29.42 31.70 8.03
N VAL A 121 29.18 31.09 6.87
CA VAL A 121 28.19 30.02 6.73
C VAL A 121 28.90 28.69 6.94
N MET A 122 28.26 27.77 7.65
CA MET A 122 28.77 26.44 7.93
C MET A 122 27.72 25.41 7.56
N ALA A 123 28.13 24.27 7.02
CA ALA A 123 27.28 23.12 6.82
C ALA A 123 27.81 21.96 7.65
N THR A 124 26.91 21.16 8.21
CA THR A 124 27.30 19.92 8.89
C THR A 124 27.84 18.90 7.89
N ILE A 125 28.88 18.16 8.27
CA ILE A 125 29.56 17.20 7.39
C ILE A 125 28.65 16.01 7.08
N GLY A 126 28.78 15.45 5.88
CA GLY A 126 28.21 14.15 5.52
C GLY A 126 26.87 14.18 4.79
N ASP A 127 26.39 15.37 4.42
CA ASP A 127 25.12 15.52 3.72
C ASP A 127 25.24 16.56 2.60
N ALA A 128 25.12 16.11 1.35
CA ALA A 128 25.24 16.96 0.17
C ALA A 128 24.09 17.99 0.09
N GLU A 129 22.91 17.67 0.61
CA GLU A 129 21.77 18.58 0.62
C GLU A 129 22.08 19.85 1.42
N ARG A 130 22.69 19.68 2.60
CA ARG A 130 23.05 20.78 3.49
C ARG A 130 24.07 21.71 2.84
N MET A 131 25.00 21.14 2.09
CA MET A 131 25.99 21.91 1.34
C MET A 131 25.33 22.74 0.24
N VAL A 132 24.42 22.15 -0.54
CA VAL A 132 23.69 22.87 -1.60
C VAL A 132 22.87 24.01 -1.00
N PHE A 133 22.10 23.74 0.05
CA PHE A 133 21.29 24.77 0.71
C PHE A 133 22.16 25.88 1.34
N ALA A 134 23.29 25.53 1.95
CA ALA A 134 24.25 26.50 2.46
C ALA A 134 24.83 27.39 1.34
N MET A 135 25.14 26.82 0.17
CA MET A 135 25.60 27.57 -0.99
C MET A 135 24.54 28.54 -1.52
N GLU A 136 23.28 28.12 -1.58
CA GLU A 136 22.17 29.00 -1.97
C GLU A 136 22.01 30.20 -1.02
N LEU A 137 22.17 29.97 0.29
CA LEU A 137 22.18 31.03 1.30
C LEU A 137 23.40 31.97 1.12
N VAL A 138 24.59 31.42 0.88
CA VAL A 138 25.80 32.21 0.58
C VAL A 138 25.60 33.12 -0.63
N GLU A 139 24.99 32.60 -1.70
CA GLU A 139 24.68 33.40 -2.89
C GLU A 139 23.68 34.52 -2.59
N ALA A 140 22.63 34.23 -1.82
CA ALA A 140 21.65 35.24 -1.42
C ALA A 140 22.29 36.33 -0.54
N LEU A 141 23.14 35.96 0.41
CA LEU A 141 23.89 36.88 1.27
C LEU A 141 24.83 37.77 0.45
N ARG A 142 25.60 37.19 -0.49
CA ARG A 142 26.45 37.96 -1.40
C ARG A 142 25.65 38.92 -2.27
N ALA A 143 24.53 38.49 -2.81
CA ALA A 143 23.64 39.34 -3.61
C ALA A 143 23.01 40.49 -2.79
N ALA A 144 22.93 40.34 -1.47
CA ALA A 144 22.55 41.41 -0.54
C ALA A 144 23.71 42.33 -0.14
N GLY A 145 24.93 42.09 -0.61
CA GLY A 145 26.12 42.88 -0.29
C GLY A 145 26.76 42.53 1.06
N TRP A 146 26.48 41.35 1.61
CA TRP A 146 27.14 40.86 2.83
C TRP A 146 28.51 40.27 2.51
N ALA A 147 29.44 40.41 3.46
CA ALA A 147 30.80 39.92 3.32
C ALA A 147 30.89 38.46 3.81
N MET A 148 31.42 37.58 2.96
CA MET A 148 31.57 36.16 3.30
C MET A 148 32.99 35.88 3.75
N ARG A 149 33.15 35.31 4.95
CA ARG A 149 34.47 34.88 5.42
C ARG A 149 34.86 33.55 4.78
N THR A 150 36.12 33.40 4.39
CA THR A 150 36.64 32.19 3.73
C THR A 150 37.04 31.10 4.75
N PRO A 151 36.75 29.81 4.49
CA PRO A 151 35.98 29.30 3.36
C PRO A 151 34.50 29.71 3.50
N ALA A 152 33.87 30.04 2.36
CA ALA A 152 32.49 30.54 2.35
C ALA A 152 31.48 29.56 2.97
N VAL A 153 31.83 28.26 2.98
CA VAL A 153 31.16 27.22 3.76
C VAL A 153 32.21 26.47 4.58
N GLY A 154 32.11 26.55 5.91
CA GLY A 154 32.87 25.73 6.86
C GLY A 154 32.20 24.39 7.15
N GLN A 155 32.94 23.45 7.72
CA GLN A 155 32.44 22.13 8.11
C GLN A 155 32.40 22.00 9.63
N LEU A 156 31.27 21.56 10.19
CA LEU A 156 31.12 21.28 11.63
C LEU A 156 30.70 19.82 11.84
N ALA A 157 31.35 19.14 12.79
CA ALA A 157 31.05 17.74 13.12
C ALA A 157 29.83 17.56 14.04
N ALA A 158 29.32 18.63 14.64
CA ALA A 158 28.16 18.58 15.53
C ALA A 158 26.87 18.32 14.73
N ALA A 159 26.03 17.39 15.21
CA ALA A 159 24.69 17.21 14.68
C ALA A 159 23.85 18.45 15.03
N ALA A 160 23.40 19.15 14.00
CA ALA A 160 22.47 20.26 14.11
C ALA A 160 21.25 19.99 13.24
N THR A 161 20.10 20.50 13.64
CA THR A 161 18.84 20.42 12.88
C THR A 161 18.34 21.83 12.59
N GLY A 162 17.96 22.08 11.35
CA GLY A 162 17.47 23.38 10.87
C GLY A 162 18.59 24.37 10.54
N VAL A 163 18.25 25.66 10.59
CA VAL A 163 19.17 26.78 10.37
C VAL A 163 19.42 27.47 11.72
N ILE A 164 20.67 27.54 12.14
CA ILE A 164 21.05 28.03 13.46
C ILE A 164 21.97 29.23 13.31
N VAL A 165 21.65 30.33 13.96
CA VAL A 165 22.54 31.49 14.10
C VAL A 165 23.30 31.33 15.41
N ILE A 166 24.61 31.16 15.32
CA ILE A 166 25.48 30.92 16.46
C ILE A 166 26.18 32.22 16.81
N ILE A 167 26.05 32.67 18.06
CA ILE A 167 26.73 33.84 18.61
C ILE A 167 27.66 33.43 19.77
N HIS A 168 28.68 34.23 20.06
CA HIS A 168 29.58 33.97 21.19
C HIS A 168 28.92 34.23 22.55
N ASP A 169 28.22 35.36 22.70
CA ASP A 169 27.55 35.79 23.92
C ASP A 169 26.35 36.68 23.55
N GLU A 170 25.23 36.52 24.23
CA GLU A 170 24.02 37.31 24.03
C GLU A 170 24.23 38.79 24.36
N ALA A 171 25.01 39.09 25.41
CA ALA A 171 25.27 40.47 25.84
C ALA A 171 26.14 41.26 24.86
N THR A 172 26.91 40.57 24.00
CA THR A 172 27.81 41.17 23.01
C THR A 172 27.49 40.72 21.59
N ALA A 173 26.26 40.28 21.37
CA ALA A 173 25.81 39.77 20.07
C ALA A 173 25.93 40.85 18.99
N PRO A 174 26.58 40.57 17.85
CA PRO A 174 26.67 41.53 16.75
C PRO A 174 25.26 41.86 16.22
N PRO A 175 24.94 43.13 15.90
CA PRO A 175 23.63 43.50 15.35
C PRO A 175 23.23 42.71 14.09
N GLY A 176 24.24 42.31 13.29
CA GLY A 176 24.06 41.48 12.10
C GLY A 176 23.37 40.13 12.38
N ALA A 177 23.59 39.53 13.56
CA ALA A 177 22.97 38.26 13.91
C ALA A 177 21.43 38.40 14.07
N ALA A 178 20.98 39.47 14.73
CA ALA A 178 19.56 39.76 14.89
C ALA A 178 18.89 40.12 13.56
N ILE A 179 19.58 40.91 12.72
CA ILE A 179 19.12 41.27 11.37
C ILE A 179 18.95 40.02 10.50
N LEU A 180 19.96 39.13 10.49
CA LEU A 180 19.91 37.89 9.72
C LEU A 180 18.79 36.97 10.20
N THR A 181 18.65 36.79 11.51
CA THR A 181 17.59 35.98 12.13
C THR A 181 16.20 36.51 11.74
N SER A 182 16.00 37.82 11.81
CA SER A 182 14.74 38.46 11.41
C SER A 182 14.45 38.26 9.92
N ALA A 183 15.45 38.45 9.07
CA ALA A 183 15.31 38.32 7.62
C ALA A 183 15.01 36.87 7.18
N LEU A 184 15.68 35.88 7.77
CA LEU A 184 15.44 34.46 7.51
C LEU A 184 14.01 34.06 7.93
N ASN A 185 13.59 34.44 9.14
CA ASN A 185 12.23 34.16 9.60
C ASN A 185 11.17 34.85 8.71
N LYS A 186 11.42 36.09 8.25
CA LYS A 186 10.53 36.80 7.33
C LYS A 186 10.45 36.13 5.96
N ALA A 187 11.50 35.45 5.51
CA ALA A 187 11.52 34.62 4.31
C ALA A 187 10.92 33.21 4.54
N GLY A 188 10.36 32.92 5.73
CA GLY A 188 9.79 31.62 6.06
C GLY A 188 10.82 30.54 6.40
N ILE A 189 12.08 30.92 6.61
CA ILE A 189 13.15 30.01 7.02
C ILE A 189 13.26 30.12 8.54
N ARG A 190 12.75 29.12 9.25
CA ARG A 190 12.79 29.10 10.72
C ARG A 190 14.24 29.00 11.20
N THR A 191 14.64 29.94 12.04
CA THR A 191 15.98 29.95 12.65
C THR A 191 15.93 29.82 14.16
N VAL A 192 16.98 29.20 14.73
CA VAL A 192 17.24 29.20 16.17
C VAL A 192 18.50 30.02 16.44
N LEU A 193 18.48 30.86 17.46
CA LEU A 193 19.68 31.57 17.94
C LEU A 193 20.29 30.74 19.07
N GLU A 194 21.57 30.39 18.95
CA GLU A 194 22.30 29.62 19.97
C GLU A 194 23.58 30.35 20.40
N VAL A 195 23.93 30.21 21.67
CA VAL A 195 25.13 30.80 22.26
C VAL A 195 26.20 29.72 22.42
N HIS A 196 27.34 29.88 21.74
CA HIS A 196 28.47 28.96 21.81
C HIS A 196 29.78 29.73 21.90
N LYS A 197 30.34 29.80 23.11
CA LYS A 197 31.59 30.54 23.41
C LYS A 197 32.82 29.94 22.73
N ASP A 198 32.83 28.63 22.53
CA ASP A 198 34.00 27.92 22.00
C ASP A 198 34.03 27.87 20.46
N LEU A 199 32.89 28.11 19.80
CA LEU A 199 32.75 27.99 18.34
C LEU A 199 32.90 29.31 17.58
N VAL A 200 32.66 30.44 18.25
CA VAL A 200 32.59 31.76 17.63
C VAL A 200 33.40 32.74 18.44
N SER A 201 34.29 33.53 17.81
CA SER A 201 35.03 34.57 18.53
C SER A 201 34.08 35.72 18.98
N PRO A 202 34.40 36.44 20.07
CA PRO A 202 33.66 37.64 20.47
C PRO A 202 33.48 38.62 19.31
N GLY A 203 32.29 39.22 19.20
CA GLY A 203 31.95 40.16 18.12
C GLY A 203 31.69 39.52 16.75
N ARG A 204 31.59 38.18 16.67
CA ARG A 204 31.24 37.45 15.44
C ARG A 204 30.01 36.58 15.64
N PHE A 205 29.48 36.08 14.52
CA PHE A 205 28.42 35.09 14.48
C PHE A 205 28.57 34.20 13.25
N HIS A 206 28.13 32.94 13.36
CA HIS A 206 28.12 31.98 12.27
C HIS A 206 26.67 31.57 11.94
N LEU A 207 26.42 31.20 10.69
CA LEU A 207 25.18 30.60 10.24
C LEU A 207 25.42 29.11 9.98
N LEU A 208 24.88 28.23 10.82
CA LEU A 208 25.02 26.79 10.67
C LEU A 208 23.78 26.20 9.99
N VAL A 209 24.01 25.41 8.94
CA VAL A 209 23.01 24.61 8.23
C VAL A 209 23.11 23.16 8.72
N GLY A 210 22.15 22.80 9.57
CA GLY A 210 21.91 21.46 10.07
C GLY A 210 21.00 20.64 9.14
N GLY A 211 20.74 19.38 9.49
CA GLY A 211 19.79 18.51 8.81
C GLY A 211 18.33 18.94 9.00
N LYS A 212 17.40 18.07 8.59
CA LYS A 212 15.96 18.26 8.82
C LYS A 212 15.50 17.67 10.13
#